data_AF-A0A955G810-F1
#
_entry.id   AF-A0A955G810-F1
#
_cell.length_a   1.000
_cell.length_b   1.000
_cell.length_c   1.000
_cell.angle_alpha   90.00
_cell.angle_beta   90.00
_cell.angle_gamma   90.00
#
_symmetry.space_group_name_H-M   'P 1'
#
loop_
_entity.id
_entity.type
_entity.pdbx_description
1 polymer ?
#
loop_
_entity_poly.entity_id
_entity_poly.type
_entity_poly.pdbx_seq_one_letter_code
_entity_poly.pdbx_strand_id
1 'polypeptide(L)'
;ANSFFGFPHWFEYLDGKTDALGKCVPTFNPEQIYDLWGIGLAGIDILLYVVGFVSVGFIIYGGFVYMTSNGEPDRTKGAKDTILNALIGLVVAIVASSVVSFIGNSIK
;
A
#
# COMPACT_ATOMS: atom_id res chain seq x y z
N ALA A 1 -10.80 0.25 -18.61
CA ALA A 1 -9.41 -0.09 -18.97
C ALA A 1 -8.91 -1.05 -17.90
N ASN A 2 -8.34 -2.19 -18.29
CA ASN A 2 -8.11 -3.31 -17.36
C ASN A 2 -6.82 -3.11 -16.55
N SER A 3 -6.92 -3.31 -15.25
CA SER A 3 -5.85 -3.26 -14.25
C SER A 3 -4.65 -4.10 -14.68
N PHE A 4 -3.49 -3.45 -14.88
CA PHE A 4 -2.24 -4.11 -15.25
C PHE A 4 -1.65 -4.74 -13.99
N PHE A 5 -1.63 -6.07 -13.93
CA PHE A 5 -1.19 -6.87 -12.76
C PHE A 5 -2.03 -6.76 -11.47
N GLY A 6 -3.27 -6.28 -11.54
CA GLY A 6 -4.14 -6.18 -10.37
C GLY A 6 -3.78 -5.05 -9.39
N PHE A 7 -2.84 -4.19 -9.76
CA PHE A 7 -2.57 -2.97 -9.02
C PHE A 7 -3.57 -1.87 -9.42
N PRO A 8 -4.18 -1.18 -8.45
CA PRO A 8 -4.97 0.01 -8.75
C PRO A 8 -4.09 1.06 -9.41
N HIS A 9 -4.66 1.82 -10.34
CA HIS A 9 -3.92 2.86 -11.05
C HIS A 9 -3.92 4.16 -10.24
N TRP A 10 -2.87 4.96 -10.35
CA TRP A 10 -2.77 6.25 -9.65
C TRP A 10 -3.89 7.26 -9.99
N PHE A 11 -4.65 7.01 -11.06
CA PHE A 11 -5.76 7.85 -11.54
C PHE A 11 -7.15 7.25 -11.28
N GLU A 12 -7.27 6.17 -10.51
CA GLU A 12 -8.54 5.47 -10.26
C GLU A 12 -9.56 6.32 -9.47
N TYR A 13 -9.08 7.29 -8.68
CA TYR A 13 -9.90 8.21 -7.90
C TYR A 13 -10.22 9.53 -8.62
N LEU A 14 -9.82 9.70 -9.88
CA LEU A 14 -10.15 10.88 -10.67
C LEU A 14 -11.48 10.71 -11.39
N ASP A 15 -12.34 11.72 -11.30
CA ASP A 15 -13.64 11.71 -11.96
C ASP A 15 -13.45 11.74 -13.49
N GLY A 16 -14.03 10.77 -14.19
CA GLY A 16 -13.84 10.55 -15.62
C GLY A 16 -15.01 11.10 -16.41
N LYS A 17 -14.76 12.08 -17.29
CA LYS A 17 -15.77 12.45 -18.31
C LYS A 17 -15.63 11.54 -19.53
N THR A 18 -16.78 11.19 -20.10
CA THR A 18 -16.84 10.44 -21.35
C THR A 18 -16.73 11.42 -22.51
N ASP A 19 -15.67 11.29 -23.31
CA ASP A 19 -15.58 12.01 -24.57
C ASP A 19 -16.61 11.46 -25.58
N ALA A 20 -16.86 12.19 -26.67
CA ALA A 20 -17.75 11.78 -27.75
C ALA A 20 -17.38 10.43 -28.42
N LEU A 21 -16.21 9.87 -28.11
CA LEU A 21 -15.75 8.55 -28.54
C LEU A 21 -16.06 7.40 -27.54
N GLY A 22 -16.79 7.68 -26.46
CA GLY A 22 -17.14 6.68 -25.44
C GLY A 22 -15.95 6.18 -24.60
N LYS A 23 -14.79 6.85 -24.66
CA LYS A 23 -13.64 6.59 -23.80
C LYS A 23 -13.71 7.49 -22.56
N CYS A 24 -13.55 6.89 -21.39
CA CYS A 24 -13.33 7.63 -20.15
C CYS A 24 -11.88 8.13 -20.15
N VAL A 25 -11.71 9.44 -20.07
CA VAL A 25 -10.42 10.10 -19.85
C VAL A 25 -10.45 10.83 -18.51
N PRO A 26 -9.37 10.78 -17.71
CA PRO A 26 -9.29 11.55 -16.47
C PRO A 26 -9.22 13.05 -16.81
N THR A 27 -10.13 13.84 -16.27
CA THR A 27 -10.10 15.30 -16.41
C THR A 27 -9.57 15.92 -15.13
N PHE A 28 -8.49 16.70 -15.23
CA PHE A 28 -7.97 17.48 -14.11
C PHE A 28 -8.70 18.82 -14.10
N ASN A 29 -9.62 19.04 -13.16
CA ASN A 29 -10.36 20.28 -13.09
C ASN A 29 -9.76 21.18 -11.99
N PRO A 30 -8.93 22.19 -12.34
CA PRO A 30 -8.11 22.93 -11.37
C PRO A 30 -8.90 23.85 -10.42
N GLU A 31 -10.22 23.90 -10.55
CA GLU A 31 -11.11 24.65 -9.65
C GLU A 31 -11.41 23.88 -8.35
N GLN A 32 -10.97 22.63 -8.25
CA GLN A 32 -11.28 21.74 -7.15
C GLN A 32 -10.02 21.07 -6.60
N ILE A 33 -9.53 21.58 -5.47
CA ILE A 33 -8.33 21.10 -4.75
C ILE A 33 -8.40 19.64 -4.30
N TYR A 34 -9.57 18.99 -4.38
CA TYR A 34 -9.76 17.59 -4.02
C TYR A 34 -9.16 16.59 -5.03
N ASP A 35 -8.95 16.97 -6.30
CA ASP A 35 -8.35 16.10 -7.31
C ASP A 35 -6.88 15.78 -6.96
N LEU A 36 -6.18 16.74 -6.34
CA LEU A 36 -4.81 16.55 -5.86
C LEU A 36 -4.76 15.60 -4.65
N TRP A 37 -5.78 15.65 -3.80
CA TRP A 37 -5.91 14.75 -2.65
C TRP A 37 -6.27 13.31 -3.07
N GLY A 38 -7.09 13.15 -4.12
CA GLY A 38 -7.40 11.85 -4.72
C GLY A 38 -6.17 11.13 -5.29
N ILE A 39 -5.25 11.87 -5.93
CA ILE A 39 -3.96 11.35 -6.41
C ILE A 39 -3.09 10.91 -5.23
N GLY A 40 -3.10 11.67 -4.13
CA GLY A 40 -2.40 11.34 -2.89
C GLY A 40 -2.90 10.02 -2.27
N LEU A 41 -4.22 9.82 -2.20
CA LEU A 41 -4.81 8.56 -1.74
C LEU A 41 -4.44 7.38 -2.65
N ALA A 42 -4.52 7.56 -3.97
CA ALA A 42 -4.15 6.52 -4.94
C ALA A 42 -2.69 6.07 -4.77
N GLY A 43 -1.80 7.02 -4.54
CA GLY A 43 -0.39 6.74 -4.29
C GLY A 43 -0.16 5.93 -3.03
N ILE A 44 -0.94 6.16 -1.97
CA ILE A 44 -0.83 5.42 -0.71
C ILE A 44 -1.36 3.99 -0.86
N ASP A 45 -2.45 3.76 -1.58
CA ASP A 45 -2.95 2.39 -1.85
C ASP A 45 -1.92 1.55 -2.63
N ILE A 46 -1.28 2.14 -3.63
CA ILE A 46 -0.19 1.48 -4.37
C ILE A 46 0.98 1.17 -3.42
N LEU A 47 1.34 2.12 -2.55
CA LEU A 47 2.40 1.92 -1.55
C LEU A 47 2.06 0.80 -0.57
N LEU A 48 0.79 0.67 -0.18
CA LEU A 48 0.31 -0.40 0.72
C LEU A 48 0.46 -1.79 0.09
N TYR A 49 0.16 -1.94 -1.21
CA TYR A 49 0.41 -3.18 -1.93
C TYR A 49 1.91 -3.54 -1.97
N VAL A 50 2.77 -2.54 -2.21
CA VAL A 50 4.23 -2.72 -2.18
C VAL A 50 4.71 -3.13 -0.78
N VAL A 51 4.21 -2.46 0.26
CA VAL A 51 4.55 -2.77 1.65
C VAL A 51 4.08 -4.18 2.03
N GLY A 52 2.89 -4.61 1.60
CA GLY A 52 2.40 -5.97 1.81
C GLY A 52 3.35 -7.01 1.20
N PHE A 53 3.79 -6.79 -0.05
CA PHE A 53 4.74 -7.68 -0.72
C PHE A 53 6.11 -7.72 -0.02
N VAL A 54 6.63 -6.56 0.38
CA VAL A 54 7.91 -6.43 1.09
C VAL A 54 7.85 -7.07 2.49
N SER A 55 6.74 -6.91 3.21
CA SER A 55 6.53 -7.50 4.54
C SER A 55 6.60 -9.04 4.49
N VAL A 56 5.96 -9.66 3.51
CA VAL A 56 6.06 -11.12 3.29
C VAL A 56 7.51 -11.55 3.07
N GLY A 57 8.29 -10.79 2.30
CA GLY A 57 9.72 -11.05 2.09
C GLY A 57 10.54 -10.99 3.39
N PHE A 58 10.30 -9.97 4.23
CA PHE A 58 10.97 -9.84 5.53
C PHE A 58 10.61 -10.95 6.51
N ILE A 59 9.36 -11.42 6.51
CA ILE A 59 8.93 -12.55 7.34
C ILE A 59 9.68 -13.82 6.95
N ILE A 60 9.82 -14.10 5.64
CA ILE A 60 10.56 -15.27 5.14
C ILE A 60 12.04 -15.18 5.54
N TYR A 61 12.66 -14.02 5.36
CA TYR A 61 14.06 -13.81 5.73
C TYR A 61 14.29 -13.95 7.25
N GLY A 62 13.44 -13.33 8.06
CA GLY A 62 13.48 -13.44 9.53
C GLY A 62 13.26 -14.87 10.03
N GLY A 63 12.36 -15.62 9.37
CA GLY A 63 12.13 -17.03 9.65
C GLY A 63 13.36 -17.91 9.35
N PHE A 64 14.03 -17.67 8.23
CA PHE A 64 15.28 -18.38 7.89
C PHE A 64 16.40 -18.10 8.89
N VAL A 65 16.57 -16.84 9.29
CA VAL A 65 17.56 -16.43 10.31
C VAL A 65 17.24 -17.05 11.67
N TYR A 66 15.96 -17.17 12.04
CA TYR A 66 15.56 -17.87 13.27
C TYR A 66 15.92 -19.36 13.24
N MET A 67 15.64 -20.05 12.12
CA MET A 67 15.93 -21.48 11.98
C MET A 67 17.44 -21.79 11.98
N THR A 68 18.28 -20.93 11.40
CA THR A 68 19.74 -21.14 11.34
C THR A 68 20.48 -20.79 12.65
N SER A 69 19.80 -20.19 13.63
CA SER A 69 20.44 -19.64 14.85
C SER A 69 20.97 -20.68 15.85
N ASN A 70 20.80 -21.99 15.62
CA ASN A 70 21.48 -23.11 16.32
C ASN A 70 21.62 -23.01 17.87
N GLY A 71 20.74 -22.28 18.56
CA GLY A 71 20.76 -22.13 20.02
C GLY A 71 21.70 -21.06 20.58
N GLU A 72 22.33 -20.22 19.74
CA GLU A 72 23.13 -19.09 20.24
C GLU A 72 22.19 -17.95 20.69
N PRO A 73 22.25 -17.51 21.96
CA PRO A 73 21.27 -16.58 22.54
C PRO A 73 21.26 -15.21 21.88
N ASP A 74 22.38 -14.79 21.27
CA ASP A 74 22.50 -13.51 20.58
C ASP A 74 21.80 -13.53 19.22
N ARG A 75 22.03 -14.60 18.44
CA ARG A 75 21.41 -14.81 17.13
C ARG A 75 19.89 -15.00 17.25
N THR A 76 19.44 -15.71 18.28
CA THR A 76 18.00 -15.90 18.54
C THR A 76 17.30 -14.63 19.02
N LYS A 77 17.98 -13.73 19.76
CA LYS A 77 17.43 -12.41 20.09
C LYS A 77 17.30 -11.53 18.85
N GLY A 78 18.36 -11.41 18.04
CA GLY A 78 18.32 -10.62 16.81
C GLY A 78 17.26 -11.11 15.80
N ALA A 79 17.06 -12.44 15.71
CA ALA A 79 16.01 -13.03 14.88
C ALA A 79 14.60 -12.64 15.38
N LYS A 80 14.36 -12.67 16.69
CA LYS A 80 13.08 -12.27 17.30
C LYS A 80 12.79 -10.79 17.09
N ASP A 81 13.78 -9.93 17.27
CA ASP A 81 13.64 -8.49 17.04
C ASP A 81 13.34 -8.17 15.57
N THR A 82 13.96 -8.91 14.64
CA THR A 82 13.68 -8.79 13.20
C THR A 82 12.23 -9.18 12.87
N ILE A 83 11.73 -10.28 13.44
CA ILE A 83 10.34 -10.72 13.25
C ILE A 83 9.36 -9.72 13.87
N LEU A 84 9.64 -9.19 15.07
CA LEU A 84 8.84 -8.16 15.71
C LEU A 84 8.76 -6.89 14.87
N ASN A 85 9.89 -6.43 14.33
CA ASN A 85 9.92 -5.26 13.46
C ASN A 85 9.15 -5.48 12.15
N ALA A 86 9.23 -6.68 11.56
CA ALA A 86 8.43 -7.03 10.39
C ALA A 86 6.92 -7.05 10.68
N LEU A 87 6.52 -7.54 11.86
CA LEU A 87 5.13 -7.52 12.34
C LEU A 87 4.62 -6.10 12.58
N ILE A 88 5.43 -5.23 13.18
CA ILE A 88 5.08 -3.82 13.40
C ILE A 88 4.82 -3.13 12.04
N GLY A 89 5.68 -3.37 11.05
CA GLY A 89 5.49 -2.84 9.69
C GLY A 89 4.18 -3.32 9.03
N LEU A 90 3.82 -4.59 9.22
CA LEU A 90 2.55 -5.15 8.73
C LEU A 90 1.35 -4.46 9.40
N VAL A 91 1.37 -4.32 10.73
CA VAL A 91 0.28 -3.71 11.49
C VAL A 91 0.10 -2.24 11.08
N VAL A 92 1.20 -1.49 10.92
CA VAL A 92 1.14 -0.09 10.47
C VAL A 92 0.52 0.03 9.08
N ALA A 93 0.83 -0.89 8.16
CA ALA A 93 0.23 -0.90 6.83
C ALA A 93 -1.30 -1.11 6.88
N ILE A 94 -1.78 -2.06 7.69
CA ILE A 94 -3.21 -2.34 7.85
C ILE A 94 -3.95 -1.14 8.47
N VAL A 95 -3.32 -0.46 9.43
CA VAL A 95 -3.91 0.75 10.05
C VAL A 95 -3.95 1.89 9.03
N ALA A 96 -2.87 2.09 8.27
CA ALA A 96 -2.80 3.13 7.25
C ALA A 96 -3.88 2.94 6.16
N SER A 97 -4.12 1.72 5.68
CA SER A 97 -5.17 1.44 4.69
C SER A 97 -6.58 1.80 5.18
N SER A 98 -6.83 1.56 6.47
CA SER A 98 -8.11 1.87 7.11
C SER A 98 -8.35 3.38 7.20
N VAL A 99 -7.31 4.16 7.54
CA VAL A 99 -7.38 5.63 7.63
C VAL A 99 -7.59 6.26 6.25
N VAL A 100 -6.89 5.77 5.23
CA VAL A 100 -7.02 6.22 3.83
C VAL A 100 -8.45 6.02 3.32
N SER A 101 -9.00 4.82 3.52
CA SER A 101 -10.38 4.48 3.12
C SER A 101 -11.42 5.36 3.82
N PHE A 102 -11.18 5.71 5.09
CA PHE A 102 -12.06 6.59 5.86
C PHE A 102 -12.07 8.02 5.32
N ILE A 103 -10.91 8.55 4.96
CA ILE A 103 -10.78 9.88 4.38
C ILE A 103 -11.43 9.92 2.99
N GLY A 104 -11.17 8.93 2.14
CA GLY A 104 -11.78 8.84 0.81
C GLY A 104 -13.31 8.79 0.85
N ASN A 105 -13.89 8.09 1.82
CA ASN A 105 -15.34 8.01 1.99
C ASN A 105 -15.95 9.28 2.62
N SER A 106 -15.16 10.08 3.34
CA SER A 106 -15.62 11.33 3.95
C SER A 106 -15.67 12.51 2.98
N ILE A 107 -15.05 12.36 1.79
CA ILE A 107 -15.00 13.39 0.73
C ILE A 107 -16.08 13.15 -0.33
N LYS A 108 -16.71 11.97 -0.33
CA LYS A 108 -17.84 11.62 -1.20
C LYS A 108 -19.16 12.11 -0.60
#